data_AF-A0A3S2HLQ5-F1
#
_entry.id   AF-A0A3S2HLQ5-F1
#
_cell.length_a   1.000
_cell.length_b   1.000
_cell.length_c   1.000
_cell.angle_alpha   90.00
_cell.angle_beta   90.00
_cell.angle_gamma   90.00
#
_symmetry.space_group_name_H-M   'P 1'
#
loop_
_entity.id
_entity.type
_entity.pdbx_description
1 polymer ?
#
loop_
_entity_poly.entity_id
_entity_poly.type
_entity_poly.pdbx_seq_one_letter_code
_entity_poly.pdbx_strand_id
1 'polypeptide(L)'
;RKAFREALRQVRVQSRQIILDGQQARQEAADLLQQPVMDKAALSAALERARDADVTVRSRLEQAIVDFAASTSPENRSVLAQALLRHMERRATVTPKKSP
;
A
#
# COMPACT_ATOMS: atom_id res chain seq x y z
N ARG A 1 -2.81 -19.23 9.44
CA ARG A 1 -2.85 -18.60 8.08
C ARG A 1 -4.20 -17.96 7.73
N LYS A 2 -5.37 -18.58 7.98
CA LYS A 2 -6.70 -18.00 7.68
C LYS A 2 -6.96 -16.70 8.45
N ALA A 3 -6.82 -16.73 9.78
CA ALA A 3 -7.03 -15.57 10.65
C ALA A 3 -6.17 -14.35 10.27
N PHE A 4 -4.88 -14.57 9.93
CA PHE A 4 -4.00 -13.50 9.45
C PHE A 4 -4.52 -12.86 8.16
N ARG A 5 -4.90 -13.66 7.16
CA ARG A 5 -5.47 -13.13 5.89
C ARG A 5 -6.78 -12.37 6.12
N GLU A 6 -7.57 -12.81 7.08
CA GLU A 6 -8.81 -12.15 7.47
C GLU A 6 -8.54 -10.79 8.13
N ALA A 7 -7.56 -10.71 9.05
CA ALA A 7 -7.12 -9.44 9.63
C ALA A 7 -6.64 -8.45 8.55
N LEU A 8 -5.81 -8.87 7.59
CA LEU A 8 -5.39 -8.01 6.49
C LEU A 8 -6.54 -7.60 5.56
N ARG A 9 -7.51 -8.50 5.34
CA ARG A 9 -8.71 -8.19 4.56
C ARG A 9 -9.54 -7.11 5.25
N GLN A 10 -9.67 -7.17 6.59
CA GLN A 10 -10.41 -6.15 7.33
C GLN A 10 -9.76 -4.77 7.20
N VAL A 11 -8.43 -4.66 7.27
CA VAL A 11 -7.73 -3.40 7.01
C VAL A 11 -8.10 -2.82 5.64
N ARG A 12 -8.14 -3.68 4.61
CA ARG A 12 -8.50 -3.25 3.25
C ARG A 12 -9.95 -2.79 3.15
N VAL A 13 -10.88 -3.48 3.82
CA VAL A 13 -12.30 -3.06 3.87
C VAL A 13 -12.43 -1.72 4.59
N GLN A 14 -11.82 -1.58 5.77
CA GLN A 14 -11.87 -0.35 6.57
C GLN A 14 -11.16 0.84 5.89
N SER A 15 -10.17 0.55 5.05
CA SER A 15 -9.42 1.58 4.30
C SER A 15 -9.96 1.78 2.89
N ARG A 16 -11.11 1.20 2.54
CA ARG A 16 -11.68 1.28 1.18
C ARG A 16 -11.83 2.72 0.71
N GLN A 17 -12.34 3.62 1.56
CA GLN A 17 -12.52 5.02 1.17
C GLN A 17 -11.18 5.70 0.87
N ILE A 18 -10.18 5.51 1.74
CA ILE A 18 -8.83 6.07 1.56
C ILE A 18 -8.18 5.58 0.26
N ILE A 19 -8.37 4.30 -0.06
CA ILE A 19 -7.87 3.72 -1.32
C ILE A 19 -8.55 4.39 -2.52
N LEU A 20 -9.87 4.60 -2.46
CA LEU A 20 -10.61 5.29 -3.52
C LEU A 20 -10.16 6.75 -3.65
N ASP A 21 -9.98 7.45 -2.54
CA ASP A 21 -9.53 8.85 -2.53
C ASP A 21 -8.13 8.97 -3.17
N GLY A 22 -7.21 8.04 -2.86
CA GLY A 22 -5.89 7.99 -3.48
C GLY A 22 -5.94 7.63 -4.97
N GLN A 23 -6.88 6.77 -5.40
CA GLN A 23 -7.10 6.48 -6.82
C GLN A 23 -7.63 7.70 -7.57
N GLN A 24 -8.60 8.39 -6.99
CA GLN A 24 -9.17 9.61 -7.53
C GLN A 24 -8.11 10.71 -7.65
N ALA A 25 -7.27 10.90 -6.64
CA ALA A 25 -6.18 11.86 -6.67
C ALA A 25 -5.15 11.58 -7.78
N ARG A 26 -4.86 10.29 -8.08
CA ARG A 26 -4.01 9.91 -9.21
C ARG A 26 -4.67 10.17 -10.56
N GLN A 27 -5.98 9.96 -10.67
CA GLN A 27 -6.72 10.30 -11.88
C GLN A 27 -6.67 11.81 -12.13
N GLU A 28 -6.93 12.62 -11.10
CA GLU A 28 -6.85 14.08 -11.19
C GLU A 28 -5.44 14.55 -11.57
N ALA A 29 -4.39 13.96 -11.01
CA ALA A 29 -3.02 14.25 -11.40
C ALA A 29 -2.76 13.93 -12.89
N ALA A 30 -3.30 12.81 -13.40
CA ALA A 30 -3.19 12.45 -14.81
C ALA A 30 -3.93 13.45 -15.72
N ASP A 31 -5.14 13.88 -15.31
CA ASP A 31 -5.94 14.85 -16.06
C ASP A 31 -5.23 16.22 -16.11
N LEU A 32 -4.63 16.65 -14.99
CA LEU A 32 -3.85 17.90 -14.89
C LEU A 32 -2.62 17.89 -15.80
N LEU A 33 -1.97 16.74 -15.97
CA LEU A 33 -0.83 16.58 -16.88
C LEU A 33 -1.22 16.66 -18.36
N GLN A 34 -2.49 16.43 -18.70
CA GLN A 34 -2.99 16.51 -20.08
C GLN A 34 -3.45 17.93 -20.46
N GLN A 35 -3.47 18.87 -19.52
CA GLN A 35 -3.93 20.23 -19.79
C GLN A 35 -2.92 21.00 -20.67
N PRO A 36 -3.39 21.87 -21.60
CA PRO A 36 -2.49 22.69 -22.44
C PRO A 36 -1.56 23.61 -21.65
N VAL A 37 -2.00 24.07 -20.47
CA VAL A 37 -1.20 24.82 -19.51
C VAL A 37 -1.21 24.05 -18.21
N MET A 38 -0.04 23.59 -17.77
CA MET A 38 0.09 22.77 -16.57
C MET A 38 0.02 23.63 -15.30
N ASP A 39 -1.02 23.42 -14.49
CA ASP A 39 -1.11 23.96 -13.13
C ASP A 39 -0.24 23.14 -12.17
N LYS A 40 0.93 23.68 -11.84
CA LYS A 40 1.89 23.06 -10.92
C LYS A 40 1.33 22.89 -9.50
N ALA A 41 0.53 23.84 -9.01
CA ALA A 41 0.02 23.82 -7.64
C ALA A 41 -1.05 22.74 -7.49
N ALA A 42 -2.00 22.70 -8.44
CA ALA A 42 -3.02 21.66 -8.48
C ALA A 42 -2.40 20.26 -8.62
N LEU A 43 -1.39 20.10 -9.47
CA LEU A 43 -0.69 18.82 -9.65
C LEU A 43 0.00 18.38 -8.35
N SER A 44 0.72 19.30 -7.70
CA SER A 44 1.38 18.99 -6.42
C SER A 44 0.38 18.55 -5.36
N ALA A 45 -0.75 19.26 -5.23
CA ALA A 45 -1.79 18.93 -4.25
C ALA A 45 -2.48 17.58 -4.53
N ALA A 46 -2.68 17.21 -5.81
CA ALA A 46 -3.21 15.91 -6.18
C ALA A 46 -2.22 14.78 -5.84
N LEU A 47 -0.93 14.97 -6.14
CA LEU A 47 0.10 13.99 -5.81
C LEU A 47 0.34 13.84 -4.30
N GLU A 48 0.22 14.92 -3.54
CA GLU A 48 0.28 14.90 -2.08
C GLU A 48 -0.84 14.04 -1.49
N ARG A 49 -2.11 14.29 -1.88
CA ARG A 49 -3.24 13.46 -1.45
C ARG A 49 -3.08 11.98 -1.79
N ALA A 50 -2.57 11.69 -3.00
CA ALA A 50 -2.29 10.31 -3.39
C ALA A 50 -1.24 9.66 -2.47
N ARG A 51 -0.17 10.38 -2.14
CA ARG A 51 0.88 9.90 -1.22
C ARG A 51 0.35 9.68 0.18
N ASP A 52 -0.45 10.61 0.71
CA ASP A 52 -1.00 10.51 2.06
C ASP A 52 -1.95 9.32 2.19
N ALA A 53 -2.77 9.07 1.17
CA ALA A 53 -3.62 7.89 1.11
C ALA A 53 -2.79 6.59 1.13
N ASP A 54 -1.75 6.51 0.31
CA ASP A 54 -0.87 5.34 0.23
C ASP A 54 -0.13 5.09 1.55
N VAL A 55 0.44 6.14 2.17
CA VAL A 55 1.11 6.08 3.48
C VAL A 55 0.12 5.61 4.55
N THR A 56 -1.08 6.18 4.59
CA THR A 56 -2.09 5.83 5.59
C THR A 56 -2.51 4.36 5.49
N VAL A 57 -2.77 3.86 4.28
CA VAL A 57 -3.12 2.45 4.06
C VAL A 57 -1.96 1.54 4.47
N ARG A 58 -0.72 1.93 4.12
CA ARG A 58 0.48 1.18 4.49
C ARG A 58 0.66 1.11 6.01
N SER A 59 0.55 2.23 6.70
CA SER A 59 0.67 2.29 8.16
C SER A 59 -0.39 1.43 8.86
N ARG A 60 -1.65 1.45 8.39
CA ARG A 60 -2.72 0.60 8.95
C ARG A 60 -2.43 -0.88 8.74
N LEU A 61 -1.88 -1.25 7.58
CA LEU A 61 -1.49 -2.62 7.30
C LEU A 61 -0.37 -3.07 8.24
N GLU A 62 0.66 -2.24 8.41
CA GLU A 62 1.80 -2.52 9.30
C GLU A 62 1.33 -2.65 10.76
N GLN A 63 0.42 -1.80 11.22
CA GLN A 63 -0.18 -1.91 12.55
C GLN A 63 -0.94 -3.24 12.74
N ALA A 64 -1.77 -3.64 11.79
CA ALA A 64 -2.50 -4.92 11.89
C ALA A 64 -1.57 -6.14 11.90
N ILE A 65 -0.41 -6.05 11.24
CA ILE A 65 0.63 -7.09 11.30
C ILE A 65 1.22 -7.16 12.72
N VAL A 66 1.53 -6.01 13.33
CA VAL A 66 2.03 -5.92 14.70
C VAL A 66 1.01 -6.49 15.69
N ASP A 67 -0.26 -6.09 15.58
CA ASP A 67 -1.34 -6.55 16.47
C ASP A 67 -1.55 -8.06 16.36
N PHE A 68 -1.50 -8.61 15.14
CA PHE A 68 -1.57 -10.06 14.93
C PHE A 68 -0.36 -10.78 15.53
N ALA A 69 0.84 -10.23 15.36
CA ALA A 69 2.06 -10.82 15.91
C ALA A 69 2.03 -10.82 17.45
N ALA A 70 1.53 -9.77 18.07
CA ALA A 70 1.40 -9.65 19.52
C ALA A 70 0.37 -10.62 20.12
N SER A 71 -0.68 -10.96 19.37
CA SER A 71 -1.78 -11.82 19.83
C SER A 71 -1.63 -13.31 19.46
N THR A 72 -0.49 -13.73 18.90
CA THR A 72 -0.29 -15.10 18.42
C THR A 72 0.94 -15.78 19.02
N SER A 73 1.06 -17.10 18.79
CA SER A 73 2.17 -17.90 19.32
C SER A 73 3.51 -17.59 18.63
N PRO A 74 4.67 -17.87 19.28
CA PRO A 74 5.98 -17.73 18.66
C PRO A 74 6.13 -18.47 17.33
N GLU A 75 5.54 -19.66 17.20
CA GLU A 75 5.57 -20.47 15.98
C GLU A 75 4.83 -19.78 14.83
N ASN A 76 3.68 -19.18 15.12
CA ASN A 76 2.92 -18.40 14.14
C ASN A 76 3.66 -17.12 13.72
N ARG A 77 4.40 -16.48 14.63
CA ARG A 77 5.29 -15.35 14.30
C ARG A 77 6.44 -15.77 13.37
N SER A 78 7.03 -16.96 13.59
CA SER A 78 8.06 -17.50 12.67
C SER A 78 7.51 -17.73 11.27
N VAL A 79 6.31 -18.30 11.14
CA VAL A 79 5.66 -18.50 9.83
C VAL A 79 5.39 -17.17 9.13
N LEU A 80 4.99 -16.13 9.88
CA LEU A 80 4.78 -14.77 9.38
C LEU A 80 6.10 -14.17 8.86
N ALA A 81 7.18 -14.25 9.63
CA ALA A 81 8.50 -13.75 9.24
C ALA A 81 8.97 -14.39 7.91
N GLN A 82 8.85 -15.72 7.79
CA GLN A 82 9.20 -16.42 6.55
C GLN A 82 8.31 -15.99 5.36
N ALA A 83 7.04 -15.68 5.60
CA ALA A 83 6.15 -15.21 4.54
C ALA A 83 6.51 -13.81 4.04
N LEU A 84 6.98 -12.93 4.93
CA LEU A 84 7.49 -11.60 4.57
C LEU A 84 8.74 -11.69 3.71
N LEU A 85 9.72 -12.52 4.11
CA LEU A 85 10.94 -12.76 3.33
C LEU A 85 10.62 -13.24 1.90
N ARG A 86 9.75 -14.25 1.76
CA ARG A 86 9.29 -14.73 0.44
C ARG A 86 8.53 -13.69 -0.38
N HIS A 87 7.88 -12.71 0.26
CA HIS A 87 7.22 -11.63 -0.47
C HIS A 87 8.24 -10.61 -1.00
N MET A 88 9.28 -10.31 -0.21
CA MET A 88 10.38 -9.43 -0.63
C MET A 88 11.16 -10.03 -1.80
N GLU A 89 11.49 -11.32 -1.73
CA GLU A 89 12.16 -12.05 -2.82
C GLU A 89 11.35 -11.99 -4.12
N ARG A 90 10.03 -12.21 -4.05
CA ARG A 90 9.14 -12.10 -5.21
C ARG A 90 9.05 -10.69 -5.78
N ARG A 91 9.12 -9.64 -4.96
CA ARG A 91 9.16 -8.25 -5.46
C ARG A 91 10.50 -7.94 -6.14
N ALA A 92 11.60 -8.48 -5.62
CA ALA A 92 12.93 -8.29 -6.21
C ALA A 92 13.09 -9.01 -7.56
N THR A 93 12.34 -10.09 -7.81
CA THR A 93 12.35 -10.78 -9.11
C THR A 93 11.44 -10.15 -10.16
N VAL A 94 10.45 -9.34 -9.76
CA VAL A 94 9.51 -8.65 -10.66
C VAL A 94 10.05 -7.32 -11.18
N THR A 95 11.10 -6.74 -10.59
CA THR A 95 11.86 -5.66 -11.24
C THR A 95 12.55 -6.22 -12.50
N PRO A 96 12.15 -5.83 -13.73
CA PRO A 96 12.80 -6.35 -14.91
C PRO A 96 14.23 -5.82 -14.97
N LYS A 97 15.17 -6.73 -15.22
CA LYS A 97 16.53 -6.41 -15.68
C LYS A 97 16.41 -5.63 -17.00
N LYS A 98 16.24 -4.31 -16.93
CA LYS A 98 16.54 -3.42 -18.05
C LYS A 98 18.01 -3.07 -17.97
N SER A 99 18.79 -3.60 -18.90
CA SER A 99 19.96 -2.95 -19.53
C SER A 99 20.61 -3.93 -20.51
N PRO A 100 21.24 -3.46 -21.61
CA PRO A 100 21.27 -2.10 -22.18
C PRO A 100 20.30 -1.94 -23.37
#